data_AF-A0A535QZN7-F1
#
_entry.id   AF-A0A535QZN7-F1
#
_cell.length_a   1.000
_cell.length_b   1.000
_cell.length_c   1.000
_cell.angle_alpha   90.00
_cell.angle_beta   90.00
_cell.angle_gamma   90.00
#
_symmetry.space_group_name_H-M   'P 1'
#
loop_
_entity.id
_entity.type
_entity.pdbx_description
1 polymer ?
#
loop_
_entity_poly.entity_id
_entity_poly.type
_entity_poly.pdbx_seq_one_letter_code
_entity_poly.pdbx_strand_id
1 'polypeptide(L)' 'FFVMGDNRNNSFDSRSWGPVNKSYIVGKAILAYWPLSDWELINTFPSVFASIHAG' A
#
# COMPACT_ATOMS: atom_id res chain seq x y z
N PHE A 1 3.80 -7.05 10.02
CA PHE A 1 3.09 -6.87 8.74
C PHE A 1 3.86 -7.56 7.64
N PHE A 2 3.18 -8.19 6.68
CA PHE A 2 3.80 -8.69 5.47
C PHE A 2 3.56 -7.66 4.36
N VAL A 3 4.63 -7.05 3.82
CA VAL A 3 4.51 -5.97 2.83
C VAL A 3 5.02 -6.43 1.47
N MET A 4 4.38 -5.97 0.40
CA MET A 4 4.74 -6.30 -0.97
C MET A 4 4.69 -5.02 -1.82
N GLY A 5 5.73 -4.80 -2.63
CA GLY A 5 5.73 -3.69 -3.60
C GLY A 5 4.85 -4.01 -4.81
N ASP A 6 4.35 -2.97 -5.47
CA ASP A 6 3.52 -3.14 -6.67
C ASP A 6 4.32 -3.61 -7.89
N ASN A 7 5.58 -3.19 -8.01
CA ASN A 7 6.52 -3.73 -9.01
C ASN A 7 7.05 -5.11 -8.57
N ARG A 8 6.17 -6.12 -8.64
CA ARG A 8 6.34 -7.43 -8.00
C ARG A 8 7.65 -8.15 -8.35
N ASN A 9 8.09 -8.06 -9.59
CA ASN A 9 9.29 -8.77 -10.06
C ASN A 9 10.59 -8.03 -9.69
N ASN A 10 10.50 -6.76 -9.29
CA ASN A 10 11.65 -5.92 -9.01
C ASN A 10 11.53 -5.23 -7.64
N SER A 11 10.94 -5.93 -6.67
CA SER A 11 10.75 -5.44 -5.31
C SER A 11 11.43 -6.38 -4.32
N PHE A 12 12.38 -5.84 -3.56
CA PHE A 12 13.00 -6.52 -2.43
C PHE A 12 12.18 -6.26 -1.17
N ASP A 13 11.20 -7.12 -0.92
CA ASP A 13 10.19 -6.94 0.13
C ASP A 13 10.06 -8.17 1.05
N SER A 14 8.97 -8.29 1.81
CA SER A 14 8.82 -9.33 2.83
C SER A 14 8.91 -10.76 2.28
N ARG A 15 8.77 -10.97 0.96
CA ARG A 15 9.07 -12.26 0.32
C ARG A 15 10.54 -12.66 0.42
N SER A 16 11.45 -11.70 0.49
CA SER A 16 12.90 -11.92 0.57
C SER A 16 13.44 -11.85 2.00
N TRP A 17 12.92 -10.96 2.84
CA TRP A 17 13.48 -10.69 4.18
C TRP A 17 12.49 -10.85 5.34
N GLY A 18 11.27 -11.33 5.09
CA GLY A 18 10.28 -11.62 6.13
C GLY A 18 9.44 -10.42 6.57
N PRO A 19 8.62 -10.56 7.63
CA PRO A 19 7.66 -9.52 8.03
C PRO A 19 8.31 -8.32 8.76
N VAL A 20 7.72 -7.13 8.60
CA VAL A 20 8.12 -5.88 9.28
C VAL A 20 7.42 -5.74 10.64
N ASN A 21 8.16 -5.29 11.66
CA ASN A 21 7.59 -4.90 12.95
C ASN A 21 6.74 -3.61 12.82
N LYS A 22 5.59 -3.56 13.51
CA LYS A 22 4.71 -2.39 13.52
C LYS A 22 5.41 -1.10 13.95
N SER A 23 6.39 -1.17 14.86
CA SER A 23 7.12 -0.01 15.35
C SER A 23 7.92 0.71 14.26
N TYR A 24 8.25 0.04 13.16
CA TYR A 24 8.95 0.63 12.02
C TYR A 24 8.02 1.29 11.00
N ILE A 25 6.70 1.21 11.18
CA ILE A 25 5.73 1.83 10.28
C ILE A 25 5.42 3.24 10.79
N VAL A 26 5.80 4.25 10.00
CA VAL A 26 5.56 5.67 10.33
C VAL A 26 4.12 6.09 10.01
N GLY A 27 3.56 5.65 8.89
CA GLY A 27 2.23 6.09 8.46
C GLY A 27 1.78 5.47 7.14
N LYS A 28 0.66 5.99 6.61
CA LYS A 28 0.07 5.57 5.32
C LYS A 28 0.18 6.72 4.30
N ALA A 29 0.44 6.38 3.04
CA ALA A 29 0.31 7.33 1.94
C ALA A 29 -1.17 7.64 1.68
N ILE A 30 -1.52 8.93 1.59
CA ILE A 30 -2.91 9.39 1.42
C ILE A 30 -3.10 10.35 0.23
N LEU A 31 -2.01 10.91 -0.32
CA LEU A 31 -2.05 11.92 -1.37
C LEU A 31 -0.89 11.69 -2.34
N ALA A 32 -1.20 11.59 -3.63
CA ALA A 32 -0.24 11.79 -4.70
C ALA A 32 -0.39 13.24 -5.16
N TYR A 33 0.61 14.08 -4.93
CA TYR A 33 0.47 15.54 -5.12
C TYR A 33 1.14 16.08 -6.39
N TRP A 34 1.94 15.27 -7.10
CA TRP A 34 2.71 15.71 -8.27
C TRP A 34 2.33 14.93 -9.53
N PRO A 35 2.18 15.60 -10.70
CA PRO A 35 2.25 17.05 -10.91
C PRO A 35 1.11 17.79 -10.18
N LEU A 36 1.34 19.04 -9.75
CA LEU A 36 0.38 19.79 -8.92
C LEU A 36 -0.99 19.98 -9.58
N SER A 37 -1.07 19.91 -10.92
CA SER A 37 -2.33 19.96 -11.67
C SER A 37 -3.16 18.68 -11.56
N ASP A 38 -2.54 17.54 -11.23
CA ASP A 38 -3.16 16.21 -11.17
C ASP A 38 -2.87 15.55 -9.81
N TRP A 39 -3.25 16.24 -8.73
CA TRP A 39 -3.18 15.65 -7.41
C TRP A 39 -4.41 14.76 -7.14
N GLU A 40 -4.21 13.67 -6.40
CA GLU A 40 -5.27 12.71 -6.08
C GLU A 40 -5.15 12.18 -4.64
N LEU A 41 -6.30 12.03 -3.96
CA LEU A 41 -6.38 11.29 -2.70
C LEU A 41 -6.39 9.78 -2.97
N ILE A 42 -5.46 9.07 -2.34
CA ILE A 42 -5.31 7.63 -2.53
C ILE A 42 -6.46 6.90 -1.81
N ASN A 43 -7.29 6.18 -2.57
CA ASN A 43 -8.34 5.35 -1.99
C ASN A 43 -7.73 4.11 -1.30
N THR A 44 -7.62 4.17 0.02
CA THR A 44 -7.09 3.06 0.84
C THR A 44 -8.07 1.90 1.06
N PHE A 45 -9.32 2.01 0.58
CA PHE A 45 -10.32 0.94 0.61
C PHE A 45 -10.84 0.64 -0.80
N PRO A 46 -10.17 -0.24 -1.55
CA PRO A 46 -10.62 -0.59 -2.88
C PRO A 46 -12.00 -1.25 -2.80
N SER A 47 -12.96 -0.78 -3.60
CA SER A 47 -14.29 -1.37 -3.72
C SER A 47 -14.24 -2.86 -4.09
N VAL A 48 -13.17 -3.28 -4.79
CA VAL A 48 -12.85 -4.67 -5.10
C VAL A 48 -12.79 -5.56 -3.85
N PHE A 49 -12.35 -5.04 -2.70
CA PHE A 49 -12.31 -5.79 -1.43
C PHE A 49 -13.54 -5.55 -0.55
N ALA A 50 -14.37 -4.57 -0.86
CA ALA A 50 -15.59 -4.28 -0.09
C ALA A 50 -16.59 -5.44 -0.18
N SER A 51 -16.68 -6.11 -1.35
CA SER A 51 -17.57 -7.25 -1.55
C SER A 51 -17.14 -8.53 -0.83
N ILE A 52 -15.88 -8.62 -0.38
CA ILE A 52 -15.32 -9.85 0.23
C ILE A 52 -15.56 -9.87 1.75
N HIS A 53 -15.87 -8.71 2.36
CA HIS A 53 -16.12 -8.56 3.80
C HIS A 53 -17.62 -8.50 4.16
N ALA A 54 -18.52 -8.55 3.17
CA ALA A 54 -19.97 -8.49 3.36
C ALA A 54 -20.64 -9.87 3.44
N GLY A 55 -19.87 -10.94 3.62
CA GLY A 55 -20.32 -12.32 3.77
C GLY A 55 -19.95 -12.90 5.13
#